data_AF-A0A496P843-F1
#
_entry.id   AF-A0A496P843-F1
#
_cell.length_a   1.000
_cell.length_b   1.000
_cell.length_c   1.000
_cell.angle_alpha   90.00
_cell.angle_beta   90.00
_cell.angle_gamma   90.00
#
_symmetry.space_group_name_H-M   'P 1'
#
loop_
_entity.id
_entity.type
_entity.pdbx_description
1 polymer ?
#
loop_
_entity_poly.entity_id
_entity_poly.type
_entity_poly.pdbx_seq_one_letter_code
_entity_poly.pdbx_strand_id
1 'polypeptide(L)'
;MPNLKVKKGNDTLTFGLTDNLRDVGEKRLPVVINGKTYYARLGADKTALVVQRTSNSAKSYVQTNPVLFNTWRWGKVPYDIRGTEKMFVYLPKGKYRATVHGGNDKTNEFTIAASQDIEVNVSTTGRDDFLTDTVFNINGWRDTVNLTRHQFTITIERIGE
;
A
#
# COMPACT_ATOMS: atom_id res chain seq x y z
N MET A 1 15.09 -10.17 -4.21
CA MET A 1 15.11 -10.40 -2.75
C MET A 1 15.26 -11.91 -2.51
N PRO A 2 15.89 -12.37 -1.41
CA PRO A 2 15.99 -13.80 -1.12
C PRO A 2 14.63 -14.38 -0.73
N ASN A 3 14.48 -15.71 -0.83
CA ASN A 3 13.27 -16.42 -0.47
C ASN A 3 13.58 -17.61 0.43
N LEU A 4 12.65 -17.98 1.31
CA LEU A 4 12.66 -19.29 1.97
C LEU A 4 12.07 -20.32 1.02
N LYS A 5 12.77 -21.44 0.83
CA LYS A 5 12.30 -22.57 0.03
C LYS A 5 12.00 -23.75 0.95
N VAL A 6 10.78 -24.26 0.89
CA VAL A 6 10.34 -25.41 1.68
C VAL A 6 9.91 -26.52 0.73
N LYS A 7 10.51 -27.69 0.87
CA LYS A 7 10.12 -28.87 0.10
C LYS A 7 8.91 -29.54 0.77
N LYS A 8 7.85 -29.78 0.02
CA LYS A 8 6.64 -30.48 0.48
C LYS A 8 6.29 -31.58 -0.52
N GLY A 9 6.72 -32.81 -0.23
CA GLY A 9 6.67 -33.90 -1.21
C GLY A 9 7.54 -33.58 -2.42
N ASN A 10 6.93 -33.56 -3.61
CA ASN A 10 7.59 -33.21 -4.87
C ASN A 10 7.59 -31.71 -5.17
N ASP A 11 6.84 -30.90 -4.42
CA ASP A 11 6.73 -29.47 -4.65
C ASP A 11 7.79 -28.68 -3.86
N THR A 12 8.20 -27.55 -4.43
CA THR A 12 9.00 -26.53 -3.73
C THR A 12 8.17 -25.27 -3.55
N LEU A 13 7.78 -24.99 -2.31
CA LEU A 13 7.06 -23.78 -1.94
C LEU A 13 8.06 -22.66 -1.66
N THR A 14 7.74 -21.47 -2.17
CA THR A 14 8.59 -20.27 -2.03
C THR A 14 7.88 -19.23 -1.20
N PHE A 15 8.55 -18.71 -0.17
CA PHE A 15 8.07 -17.63 0.68
C PHE A 15 9.02 -16.45 0.54
N GLY A 16 8.48 -15.32 0.07
CA GLY A 16 9.28 -14.13 -0.15
C GLY A 16 9.78 -13.52 1.16
N LEU A 17 10.93 -12.88 1.08
CA LEU A 17 11.47 -12.03 2.14
C LEU A 17 11.65 -10.61 1.60
N THR A 18 11.57 -9.63 2.48
CA THR A 18 11.91 -8.23 2.19
C THR A 18 12.95 -7.75 3.19
N ASP A 19 13.80 -6.82 2.79
CA ASP A 19 14.76 -6.15 3.67
C ASP A 19 14.19 -4.86 4.28
N ASN A 20 12.96 -4.48 3.95
CA ASN A 20 12.27 -3.35 4.57
C ASN A 20 11.25 -3.83 5.61
N LEU A 21 11.45 -3.48 6.87
CA LEU A 21 10.58 -3.89 7.98
C LEU A 21 9.14 -3.37 7.84
N ARG A 22 8.92 -2.22 7.17
CA ARG A 22 7.59 -1.61 7.03
C ARG A 22 6.72 -2.38 6.04
N ASP A 23 7.33 -3.10 5.10
CA ASP A 23 6.62 -3.92 4.12
C ASP A 23 5.86 -5.08 4.78
N VAL A 24 6.34 -5.64 5.90
CA VAL A 24 5.73 -6.81 6.56
C VAL A 24 4.75 -6.44 7.69
N GLY A 25 4.79 -5.20 8.16
CA GLY A 25 4.02 -4.72 9.32
C GLY A 25 4.50 -5.27 10.68
N GLU A 26 3.59 -5.31 11.66
CA GLU A 26 3.92 -5.66 13.04
C GLU A 26 4.20 -7.14 13.25
N LYS A 27 3.45 -8.00 12.56
CA LYS A 27 3.56 -9.46 12.66
C LYS A 27 4.61 -9.97 11.68
N ARG A 28 5.85 -10.07 12.15
CA ARG A 28 7.01 -10.42 11.32
C ARG A 28 7.92 -11.46 11.96
N LEU A 29 8.62 -12.21 11.12
CA LEU A 29 9.69 -13.11 11.49
C LEU A 29 11.01 -12.57 10.90
N PRO A 30 12.00 -12.17 11.73
CA PRO A 30 13.32 -11.85 11.24
C PRO A 30 14.07 -13.13 10.83
N VAL A 31 14.79 -13.07 9.70
CA VAL A 31 15.60 -14.15 9.14
C VAL A 31 16.97 -13.57 8.79
N VAL A 32 18.03 -14.12 9.36
CA VAL A 32 19.41 -13.68 9.06
C VAL A 32 20.00 -14.58 7.98
N ILE A 33 20.43 -13.99 6.86
CA ILE A 33 21.09 -14.68 5.75
C ILE A 33 22.40 -13.95 5.47
N ASN A 34 23.53 -14.65 5.62
CA ASN A 34 24.86 -14.09 5.41
C ASN A 34 25.10 -12.76 6.15
N GLY A 35 24.67 -12.68 7.41
CA GLY A 35 24.83 -11.49 8.25
C GLY A 35 23.84 -10.33 7.97
N LYS A 36 22.98 -10.42 6.95
CA LYS A 36 21.91 -9.45 6.68
C LYS A 36 20.56 -9.96 7.17
N THR A 37 19.83 -9.10 7.87
CA THR A 37 18.45 -9.40 8.33
C THR A 37 17.44 -9.11 7.22
N TYR A 38 16.56 -10.07 7.01
CA TYR A 38 15.37 -9.98 6.18
C TYR A 38 14.13 -10.30 7.01
N TYR A 39 12.96 -10.01 6.47
CA TYR A 39 11.69 -10.17 7.18
C TYR A 39 10.71 -10.97 6.35
N ALA A 40 10.11 -11.98 6.98
CA ALA A 40 8.93 -12.66 6.47
C ALA A 40 7.68 -12.13 7.19
N ARG A 41 6.55 -12.05 6.47
CA ARG A 41 5.26 -11.67 7.05
C ARG A 41 4.59 -12.86 7.72
N LEU A 42 4.10 -12.65 8.93
CA LEU A 42 3.28 -13.62 9.66
C LEU A 42 1.81 -13.22 9.55
N GLY A 43 0.97 -14.19 9.19
CA GLY A 43 -0.47 -14.01 9.02
C GLY A 43 -1.28 -15.15 9.63
N ALA A 44 -2.60 -14.99 9.59
CA ALA A 44 -3.55 -16.00 10.04
C ALA A 44 -3.87 -17.04 8.96
N ASP A 45 -3.70 -16.67 7.69
CA ASP A 45 -3.96 -17.58 6.55
C ASP A 45 -3.00 -18.76 6.60
N LYS A 46 -3.56 -19.96 6.62
CA LYS A 46 -2.79 -21.20 6.78
C LYS A 46 -1.89 -21.41 5.56
N THR A 47 -0.58 -21.47 5.80
CA THR A 47 0.41 -21.87 4.81
C THR A 47 1.20 -23.08 5.29
N ALA A 48 2.04 -23.64 4.42
CA ALA A 48 2.85 -24.80 4.77
C ALA A 48 3.95 -24.51 5.81
N LEU A 49 4.36 -23.25 5.96
CA LEU A 49 5.41 -22.86 6.89
C LEU A 49 4.79 -22.18 8.11
N VAL A 50 4.89 -22.84 9.26
CA VAL A 50 4.29 -22.43 10.53
C VAL A 50 5.37 -22.05 11.53
N VAL A 51 5.17 -20.94 12.22
CA VAL A 51 5.94 -20.53 13.39
C VAL A 51 5.07 -20.73 14.62
N GLN A 52 5.56 -21.49 15.59
CA GLN A 52 4.90 -21.68 16.87
C GLN A 52 5.68 -20.94 17.95
N ARG A 53 5.00 -20.07 18.70
CA ARG A 53 5.59 -19.43 19.88
C ARG A 53 5.75 -20.48 20.97
N THR A 54 6.95 -20.55 21.55
CA THR A 54 7.26 -21.48 22.64
C THR A 54 6.52 -21.13 23.94
N SER A 55 6.30 -19.85 24.20
CA SER A 55 5.70 -19.38 25.47
C SER A 55 4.23 -19.70 25.65
N ASN A 56 3.46 -19.85 24.57
CA ASN A 56 2.01 -20.06 24.65
C ASN A 56 1.44 -20.97 23.56
N SER A 57 2.30 -21.67 22.80
CA SER A 57 1.91 -22.53 21.67
C SER A 57 1.09 -21.86 20.57
N ALA A 58 0.98 -20.54 20.56
CA ALA A 58 0.27 -19.82 19.51
C ALA A 58 0.98 -20.00 18.17
N LYS A 59 0.21 -20.34 17.14
CA LYS A 59 0.71 -20.56 15.78
C LYS A 59 0.46 -19.33 14.91
N SER A 60 1.46 -18.99 14.11
CA SER A 60 1.39 -18.02 13.03
C SER A 60 1.91 -18.65 11.75
N TYR A 61 1.41 -18.23 10.60
CA TYR A 61 1.76 -18.81 9.32
C TYR A 61 2.58 -17.82 8.50
N VAL A 62 3.70 -18.28 7.94
CA VAL A 62 4.54 -17.45 7.07
C VAL A 62 3.82 -17.27 5.74
N GLN A 63 3.59 -16.03 5.36
CA GLN A 63 2.84 -15.69 4.15
C GLN A 63 3.75 -15.76 2.92
N THR A 64 3.22 -16.21 1.78
CA THR A 64 4.00 -16.36 0.55
C THR A 64 4.47 -15.01 0.02
N ASN A 65 3.58 -14.00 0.03
CA ASN A 65 3.92 -12.61 -0.22
C ASN A 65 4.32 -11.91 1.10
N PRO A 66 5.57 -11.41 1.22
CA PRO A 66 6.01 -10.69 2.41
C PRO A 66 5.37 -9.30 2.52
N VAL A 67 4.87 -8.73 1.43
CA VAL A 67 4.32 -7.37 1.42
C VAL A 67 2.89 -7.37 1.98
N LEU A 68 2.67 -6.60 3.04
CA LEU A 68 1.39 -6.18 3.56
C LEU A 68 1.07 -4.78 3.05
N PHE A 69 0.12 -4.69 2.12
CA PHE A 69 -0.43 -3.42 1.69
C PHE A 69 -1.93 -3.54 1.56
N ASN A 70 -2.64 -2.60 2.18
CA ASN A 70 -4.08 -2.45 1.99
C ASN A 70 -4.31 -1.26 1.08
N THR A 71 -5.33 -1.34 0.22
CA THR A 71 -5.77 -0.22 -0.59
C THR A 71 -5.94 1.03 0.27
N TRP A 72 -5.16 2.07 -0.05
CA TRP A 72 -5.27 3.34 0.63
C TRP A 72 -6.44 4.12 0.03
N ARG A 73 -7.27 4.70 0.89
CA ARG A 73 -8.42 5.52 0.49
C ARG A 73 -8.45 6.79 1.30
N TRP A 74 -8.72 7.89 0.63
CA TRP A 74 -9.01 9.17 1.26
C TRP A 74 -10.11 9.85 0.46
N GLY A 75 -11.03 10.54 1.14
CA GLY A 75 -12.05 11.28 0.43
C GLY A 75 -12.83 12.19 1.36
N LYS A 76 -13.29 13.31 0.80
CA LYS A 76 -14.06 14.35 1.48
C LYS A 76 -15.04 14.98 0.50
N VAL A 77 -16.09 15.61 1.01
CA VAL A 77 -16.83 16.56 0.19
C VAL A 77 -15.96 17.81 -0.04
N PRO A 78 -16.06 18.49 -1.20
CA PRO A 78 -15.09 19.52 -1.56
C PRO A 78 -15.05 20.70 -0.59
N TYR A 79 -16.21 21.05 -0.01
CA TYR A 79 -16.34 22.13 0.99
C TYR A 79 -15.64 21.83 2.32
N ASP A 80 -15.31 20.57 2.60
CA ASP A 80 -14.59 20.17 3.81
C ASP A 80 -13.06 20.15 3.60
N ILE A 81 -12.60 20.35 2.36
CA ILE A 81 -11.18 20.44 2.03
C ILE A 81 -10.71 21.86 2.37
N ARG A 82 -9.86 21.98 3.39
CA ARG A 82 -9.39 23.29 3.87
C ARG A 82 -7.97 23.56 3.39
N GLY A 83 -7.82 24.53 2.49
CA GLY A 83 -6.51 24.90 1.95
C GLY A 83 -5.91 23.76 1.14
N THR A 84 -4.65 23.39 1.44
CA THR A 84 -4.01 22.20 0.88
C THR A 84 -3.88 21.14 1.95
N GLU A 85 -4.56 20.02 1.78
CA GLU A 85 -4.40 18.85 2.61
C GLU A 85 -3.28 17.97 2.08
N LYS A 86 -2.42 17.53 3.00
CA LYS A 86 -1.27 16.70 2.70
C LYS A 86 -1.38 15.39 3.45
N MET A 87 -1.29 14.29 2.74
CA MET A 87 -1.24 12.95 3.31
C MET A 87 0.07 12.29 2.89
N PHE A 88 0.67 11.54 3.81
CA PHE A 88 1.84 10.72 3.52
C PHE A 88 1.40 9.25 3.48
N VAL A 89 1.67 8.59 2.36
CA VAL A 89 1.22 7.21 2.10
C VAL A 89 2.44 6.34 1.91
N TYR A 90 2.64 5.38 2.80
CA TYR A 90 3.68 4.38 2.64
C TYR A 90 3.29 3.40 1.54
N LEU A 91 4.12 3.32 0.50
CA LEU A 91 3.97 2.37 -0.58
C LEU A 91 5.19 1.43 -0.61
N PRO A 92 5.00 0.12 -0.35
CA PRO A 92 6.01 -0.89 -0.66
C PRO A 92 6.46 -0.82 -2.12
N LYS A 93 7.65 -1.36 -2.43
CA LYS A 93 8.06 -1.56 -3.83
C LYS A 93 6.94 -2.30 -4.61
N GLY A 94 6.63 -1.81 -5.81
CA GLY A 94 5.67 -2.46 -6.69
C GLY A 94 5.00 -1.52 -7.68
N LYS A 95 4.02 -2.06 -8.41
CA LYS A 95 3.15 -1.33 -9.33
C LYS A 95 1.85 -0.96 -8.65
N TYR A 96 1.41 0.26 -8.88
CA TYR A 96 0.23 0.85 -8.26
C TYR A 96 -0.69 1.46 -9.31
N ARG A 97 -1.96 1.50 -8.98
CA ARG A 97 -2.99 2.25 -9.69
C ARG A 97 -3.60 3.25 -8.72
N ALA A 98 -3.56 4.52 -9.08
CA ALA A 98 -4.34 5.56 -8.43
C ALA A 98 -5.60 5.83 -9.23
N THR A 99 -6.74 5.87 -8.55
CA THR A 99 -8.03 6.27 -9.10
C THR A 99 -8.54 7.47 -8.32
N VAL A 100 -8.90 8.51 -9.06
CA VAL A 100 -9.49 9.74 -8.53
C VAL A 100 -10.93 9.79 -9.00
N HIS A 101 -11.86 9.79 -8.06
CA HIS A 101 -13.29 9.92 -8.30
C HIS A 101 -13.73 11.35 -7.99
N GLY A 102 -14.41 11.97 -8.95
CA GLY A 102 -14.87 13.35 -8.89
C GLY A 102 -16.01 13.60 -9.87
N GLY A 103 -16.06 14.77 -10.51
CA GLY A 103 -17.00 15.02 -11.60
C GLY A 103 -16.74 14.14 -12.83
N ASN A 104 -15.48 13.71 -13.00
CA ASN A 104 -15.07 12.65 -13.91
C ASN A 104 -14.04 11.78 -13.20
N ASP A 105 -14.03 10.49 -13.51
CA ASP A 105 -13.02 9.56 -13.01
C ASP A 105 -11.72 9.73 -13.78
N LYS A 106 -10.60 9.72 -13.06
CA LYS A 106 -9.25 9.69 -13.63
C LYS A 106 -8.48 8.52 -13.02
N THR A 107 -7.66 7.89 -13.84
CA THR A 107 -6.81 6.77 -13.39
C THR A 107 -5.40 6.96 -13.93
N ASN A 108 -4.41 6.62 -13.11
CA ASN A 108 -3.02 6.55 -13.53
C ASN A 108 -2.32 5.38 -12.85
N GLU A 109 -1.46 4.70 -13.60
CA GLU A 109 -0.60 3.64 -13.07
C GLU A 109 0.84 4.16 -12.91
N PHE A 110 1.50 3.77 -11.83
CA PHE A 110 2.88 4.16 -11.55
C PHE A 110 3.62 3.06 -10.81
N THR A 111 4.95 3.12 -10.85
CA THR A 111 5.83 2.16 -10.19
C THR A 111 6.62 2.82 -9.07
N ILE A 112 6.71 2.15 -7.93
CA ILE A 112 7.57 2.49 -6.80
C ILE A 112 8.76 1.54 -6.83
N ALA A 113 9.93 2.06 -7.20
CA ALA A 113 11.16 1.26 -7.38
C ALA A 113 11.76 0.76 -6.06
N ALA A 114 11.62 1.55 -4.99
CA ALA A 114 12.01 1.23 -3.63
C ALA A 114 10.90 1.69 -2.69
N SER A 115 10.59 0.89 -1.66
CA SER A 115 9.52 1.21 -0.72
C SER A 115 9.76 2.57 -0.06
N GLN A 116 8.77 3.45 -0.12
CA GLN A 116 8.90 4.85 0.31
C GLN A 116 7.55 5.44 0.73
N ASP A 117 7.57 6.53 1.48
CA ASP A 117 6.41 7.38 1.65
C ASP A 117 6.27 8.31 0.44
N ILE A 118 5.07 8.38 -0.13
CA ILE A 118 4.72 9.39 -1.13
C ILE A 118 3.87 10.48 -0.48
N GLU A 119 4.00 11.70 -0.98
CA GLU A 119 3.08 12.79 -0.64
C GLU A 119 1.88 12.75 -1.61
N VAL A 120 0.67 12.74 -1.04
CA VAL A 120 -0.58 12.95 -1.75
C VAL A 120 -1.15 14.28 -1.29
N ASN A 121 -1.35 15.20 -2.22
CA ASN A 121 -1.87 16.52 -1.93
C ASN A 121 -3.20 16.73 -2.61
N VAL A 122 -4.11 17.40 -1.91
CA VAL A 122 -5.40 17.82 -2.44
C VAL A 122 -5.66 19.24 -2.01
N SER A 123 -6.04 20.09 -2.96
CA SER A 123 -6.50 21.44 -2.68
C SER A 123 -7.70 21.77 -3.53
N THR A 124 -8.54 22.64 -3.00
CA THR A 124 -9.74 23.12 -3.69
C THR A 124 -9.70 24.62 -3.81
N THR A 125 -10.05 25.13 -4.99
CA THR A 125 -10.36 26.54 -5.19
C THR A 125 -11.83 26.68 -5.53
N GLY A 126 -12.54 27.52 -4.78
CA GLY A 126 -13.95 27.80 -5.06
C GLY A 126 -14.11 28.50 -6.41
N ARG A 127 -15.04 28.00 -7.23
CA ARG A 127 -15.72 28.78 -8.25
C ARG A 127 -17.11 29.15 -7.73
N ASP A 128 -17.70 30.20 -8.30
CA ASP A 128 -19.09 30.54 -8.05
C ASP A 128 -20.02 29.32 -8.33
N ASP A 129 -21.17 29.28 -7.65
CA ASP A 129 -22.26 28.33 -7.89
C ASP A 129 -21.94 26.83 -7.66
N PHE A 130 -21.34 26.50 -6.52
CA PHE A 130 -21.16 25.12 -6.03
C PHE A 130 -20.21 24.23 -6.85
N LEU A 131 -19.53 24.82 -7.83
CA LEU A 131 -18.44 24.20 -8.58
C LEU A 131 -17.12 24.48 -7.87
N THR A 132 -16.33 23.43 -7.67
CA THR A 132 -14.99 23.55 -7.07
C THR A 132 -13.99 22.87 -7.97
N ASP A 133 -12.95 23.62 -8.34
CA ASP A 133 -11.81 23.05 -9.05
C ASP A 133 -10.93 22.40 -7.98
N THR A 134 -10.82 21.08 -8.04
CA THR A 134 -10.03 20.29 -7.09
C THR A 134 -8.78 19.80 -7.77
N VAL A 135 -7.63 20.29 -7.28
CA VAL A 135 -6.31 19.90 -7.76
C VAL A 135 -5.80 18.78 -6.86
N PHE A 136 -5.32 17.70 -7.47
CA PHE A 136 -4.62 16.64 -6.76
C PHE A 136 -3.20 16.47 -7.29
N ASN A 137 -2.32 15.95 -6.44
CA ASN A 137 -1.00 15.45 -6.81
C ASN A 137 -0.76 14.12 -6.10
N ILE A 138 -0.50 13.06 -6.85
CA ILE A 138 -0.22 11.71 -6.34
C ILE A 138 1.09 11.25 -6.97
N ASN A 139 2.18 11.23 -6.19
CA ASN A 139 3.49 10.75 -6.66
C ASN A 139 3.93 11.42 -7.99
N GLY A 140 3.75 12.74 -8.12
CA GLY A 140 4.09 13.51 -9.32
C GLY A 140 3.00 13.52 -10.40
N TRP A 141 1.98 12.67 -10.31
CA TRP A 141 0.79 12.78 -11.16
C TRP A 141 -0.13 13.88 -10.62
N ARG A 142 -0.12 15.02 -11.31
CA ARG A 142 -0.92 16.20 -10.96
C ARG A 142 -1.97 16.49 -12.01
N ASP A 143 -3.20 16.71 -11.59
CA ASP A 143 -4.31 17.09 -12.47
C ASP A 143 -5.40 17.82 -11.67
N THR A 144 -6.41 18.31 -12.39
CA THR A 144 -7.59 18.99 -11.84
C THR A 144 -8.86 18.24 -12.22
N VAL A 145 -9.80 18.14 -11.28
CA VAL A 145 -11.18 17.71 -11.55
C VAL A 145 -12.16 18.76 -11.06
N ASN A 146 -13.22 18.97 -11.84
CA ASN A 146 -14.33 19.82 -11.43
C ASN A 146 -15.26 18.99 -10.56
N LEU A 147 -15.61 19.50 -9.40
CA LEU A 147 -16.51 18.83 -8.47
C LEU A 147 -17.74 19.68 -8.20
N THR A 148 -18.88 19.01 -8.09
CA THR A 148 -20.10 19.55 -7.49
C THR A 148 -20.21 19.04 -6.05
N ARG A 149 -21.41 18.93 -5.48
CA ARG A 149 -21.66 18.49 -4.10
C ARG A 149 -21.32 17.00 -3.81
N HIS A 150 -20.69 16.29 -4.75
CA HIS A 150 -20.33 14.90 -4.59
C HIS A 150 -18.98 14.73 -3.89
N GLN A 151 -18.82 13.60 -3.20
CA GLN A 151 -17.58 13.26 -2.50
C GLN A 151 -16.43 13.07 -3.49
N PHE A 152 -15.35 13.81 -3.27
CA PHE A 152 -14.06 13.57 -3.91
C PHE A 152 -13.39 12.38 -3.22
N THR A 153 -12.88 11.42 -3.99
CA THR A 153 -12.19 10.26 -3.43
C THR A 153 -10.92 9.94 -4.21
N ILE A 154 -9.85 9.62 -3.51
CA ILE A 154 -8.63 9.05 -4.07
C ILE A 154 -8.47 7.64 -3.51
N THR A 155 -8.22 6.69 -4.39
CA THR A 155 -7.90 5.30 -4.06
C THR A 155 -6.54 4.95 -4.65
N ILE A 156 -5.65 4.34 -3.88
CA ILE A 156 -4.36 3.81 -4.35
C ILE A 156 -4.31 2.31 -4.06
N GLU A 157 -4.22 1.52 -5.12
CA GLU A 157 -4.21 0.06 -5.08
C GLU A 157 -2.86 -0.47 -5.55
N ARG A 158 -2.33 -1.48 -4.87
CA ARG A 158 -1.17 -2.23 -5.37
C ARG A 158 -1.65 -3.27 -6.36
N ILE A 159 -1.25 -3.14 -7.62
CA ILE A 159 -1.69 -4.01 -8.72
C ILE A 159 -0.63 -5.05 -9.12
N GLY A 160 0.59 -4.94 -8.60
CA GLY A 160 1.65 -5.89 -8.89
C GLY A 160 2.97 -5.57 -8.18
N GLU A 161 3.96 -6.42 -8.42
CA GLU A 161 5.37 -6.13 -8.13
C GLU A 161 6.06 -5.46 -9.33
#